data_AF-A0A961S7M5-F1
#
_entry.id   AF-A0A961S7M5-F1
#
_cell.length_a   1.000
_cell.length_b   1.000
_cell.length_c   1.000
_cell.angle_alpha   90.00
_cell.angle_beta   90.00
_cell.angle_gamma   90.00
#
_symmetry.space_group_name_H-M   'P 1'
#
loop_
_entity.id
_entity.type
_entity.pdbx_description
1 polymer ?
#
loop_
_entity_poly.entity_id
_entity_poly.type
_entity_poly.pdbx_seq_one_letter_code
_entity_poly.pdbx_strand_id
1 'polypeptide(L)'
;LDSATIAAALLHDTVEDTEATQQEIEEKFGPEIAALVDGLTKIAKLDLVTKEATQAENLRKLLVAMSRDVRVLLVKLADRLHNMRTLEHVRPDKRTRIAQETMDIYAPLAGRMGMQAVRDELEDIAFEVLNPDANRIITERLAKLHAESGDLLKSIEHELSQKLADNGISAEVNGREKRPYSIW
;
A
#
# COMPACT_ATOMS: atom_id res chain seq x y z
N LEU A 1 -9.90 1.96 11.79
CA LEU A 1 -8.80 1.37 12.58
C LEU A 1 -9.10 1.65 14.05
N ASP A 2 -8.75 0.72 14.94
CA ASP A 2 -8.89 0.92 16.39
C ASP A 2 -7.74 1.77 16.96
N SER A 3 -7.90 2.21 18.21
CA SER A 3 -6.90 3.05 18.89
C SER A 3 -5.56 2.33 19.07
N ALA A 4 -5.59 1.01 19.32
CA ALA A 4 -4.39 0.20 19.50
C ALA A 4 -3.54 0.13 18.21
N THR A 5 -4.16 -0.06 17.03
CA THR A 5 -3.44 -0.05 15.74
C THR A 5 -2.79 1.31 15.48
N ILE A 6 -3.51 2.41 15.77
CA ILE A 6 -3.00 3.76 15.55
C ILE A 6 -1.82 4.05 16.49
N ALA A 7 -1.93 3.66 17.76
CA ALA A 7 -0.84 3.78 18.72
C ALA A 7 0.39 2.95 18.29
N ALA A 8 0.19 1.70 17.89
CA ALA A 8 1.26 0.85 17.38
C ALA A 8 1.93 1.44 16.13
N ALA A 9 1.16 2.07 15.21
CA ALA A 9 1.71 2.75 14.05
C ALA A 9 2.61 3.93 14.43
N LEU A 10 2.28 4.68 15.49
CA LEU A 10 3.14 5.76 16.00
C LEU A 10 4.40 5.23 16.69
N LEU A 11 4.38 4.00 17.18
CA LEU A 11 5.46 3.38 17.95
C LEU A 11 6.31 2.38 17.14
N HIS A 12 5.95 2.07 15.90
CA HIS A 12 6.45 0.89 15.17
C HIS A 12 7.98 0.78 15.08
N ASP A 13 8.68 1.91 14.92
CA ASP A 13 10.15 1.94 14.83
C ASP A 13 10.84 2.29 16.16
N THR A 14 10.09 2.58 17.22
CA THR A 14 10.69 3.05 18.48
C THR A 14 11.61 2.02 19.13
N VAL A 15 11.29 0.73 19.04
CA VAL A 15 12.12 -0.35 19.61
C VAL A 15 13.38 -0.61 18.78
N GLU A 16 13.36 -0.30 17.48
CA GLU A 16 14.50 -0.53 16.58
C GLU A 16 15.44 0.68 16.52
N ASP A 17 14.88 1.89 16.50
CA ASP A 17 15.63 3.13 16.22
C ASP A 17 15.95 3.96 17.47
N THR A 18 15.49 3.54 18.65
CA THR A 18 15.72 4.26 19.91
C THR A 18 16.14 3.33 21.06
N GLU A 19 16.44 3.90 22.22
CA GLU A 19 16.74 3.14 23.45
C GLU A 19 15.49 2.54 24.11
N ALA A 20 14.29 2.79 23.56
CA ALA A 20 13.04 2.28 24.10
C ALA A 20 12.99 0.76 24.07
N THR A 21 12.58 0.17 25.18
CA THR A 21 12.45 -1.28 25.34
C THR A 21 11.02 -1.74 25.20
N GLN A 22 10.85 -3.00 24.81
CA GLN A 22 9.53 -3.63 24.75
C GLN A 22 8.78 -3.58 26.09
N GLN A 23 9.51 -3.69 27.19
CA GLN A 23 8.94 -3.61 28.54
C GLN A 23 8.40 -2.22 28.85
N GLU A 24 9.10 -1.15 28.46
CA GLU A 24 8.63 0.22 28.64
C GLU A 24 7.35 0.51 27.84
N ILE A 25 7.22 -0.08 26.65
CA ILE A 25 5.99 0.03 25.84
C ILE A 25 4.82 -0.66 26.54
N GLU A 26 5.04 -1.87 27.08
CA GLU A 26 4.03 -2.60 27.83
C GLU A 26 3.60 -1.85 29.10
N GLU A 27 4.54 -1.28 29.85
CA GLU A 27 4.26 -0.50 31.05
C GLU A 27 3.47 0.80 30.76
N LYS A 28 3.75 1.48 29.64
CA LYS A 28 3.12 2.77 29.30
C LYS A 28 1.82 2.65 28.50
N PHE A 29 1.74 1.68 27.60
CA PHE A 29 0.65 1.55 26.63
C PHE A 29 -0.15 0.25 26.77
N GLY A 30 0.31 -0.66 27.63
CA GLY A 30 -0.37 -1.91 27.91
C GLY A 30 0.06 -3.07 27.01
N PRO A 31 -0.31 -4.31 27.40
CA PRO A 31 0.18 -5.53 26.77
C PRO A 31 -0.28 -5.70 25.31
N GLU A 32 -1.44 -5.14 24.96
CA GLU A 32 -1.96 -5.23 23.58
C GLU A 32 -1.10 -4.43 22.59
N ILE A 33 -0.82 -3.16 22.88
CA ILE A 33 0.01 -2.30 22.02
C ILE A 33 1.44 -2.83 21.98
N ALA A 34 1.97 -3.28 23.12
CA ALA A 34 3.25 -3.95 23.17
C ALA A 34 3.30 -5.17 22.23
N ALA A 35 2.32 -6.08 22.30
CA ALA A 35 2.27 -7.25 21.42
C ALA A 35 2.21 -6.87 19.93
N LEU A 36 1.51 -5.80 19.57
CA LEU A 36 1.48 -5.28 18.20
C LEU A 36 2.86 -4.77 17.75
N VAL A 37 3.54 -3.98 18.58
CA VAL A 37 4.88 -3.44 18.27
C VAL A 37 5.92 -4.57 18.17
N ASP A 38 5.90 -5.53 19.09
CA ASP A 38 6.77 -6.72 19.02
C ASP A 38 6.51 -7.54 17.75
N GLY A 39 5.25 -7.66 17.34
CA GLY A 39 4.86 -8.26 16.07
C GLY A 39 5.50 -7.56 14.86
N LEU A 40 5.54 -6.23 14.86
CA LEU A 40 6.14 -5.41 13.79
C LEU A 40 7.66 -5.62 13.70
N THR A 41 8.36 -5.55 14.83
CA THR A 41 9.82 -5.76 14.93
C THR A 41 10.24 -7.17 14.48
N LYS A 42 9.46 -8.20 14.83
CA LYS A 42 9.76 -9.58 14.44
C LYS A 42 9.61 -9.81 12.94
N ILE A 43 8.65 -9.15 12.29
CA ILE A 43 8.47 -9.25 10.84
C ILE A 43 9.61 -8.58 10.09
N ALA A 44 10.05 -7.39 10.52
CA ALA A 44 11.19 -6.71 9.92
C ALA A 44 12.45 -7.60 9.90
N LYS A 45 12.67 -8.39 10.96
CA LYS A 45 13.77 -9.36 11.04
C LYS A 45 13.61 -10.54 10.08
N LEU A 46 12.38 -11.00 9.81
CA LEU A 46 12.12 -12.10 8.87
C LEU A 46 12.35 -11.66 7.41
N ASP A 47 11.97 -10.43 7.06
CA ASP A 47 12.18 -9.86 5.72
C ASP A 47 13.67 -9.81 5.33
N LEU A 48 14.56 -9.67 6.31
CA LEU A 48 16.02 -9.68 6.10
C LEU A 48 16.59 -11.06 5.76
N VAL A 49 15.98 -12.13 6.28
CA VAL A 49 16.44 -13.53 6.11
C VAL A 49 15.97 -14.14 4.79
N THR A 50 14.91 -13.60 4.19
CA THR A 50 14.23 -14.16 3.01
C THR A 50 14.89 -13.91 1.66
N LYS A 51 16.10 -13.32 1.62
CA LYS A 51 16.84 -12.97 0.39
C LYS A 51 17.23 -14.16 -0.51
N GLU A 52 17.07 -15.41 -0.05
CA GLU A 52 17.52 -16.63 -0.76
C GLU A 52 16.43 -17.69 -1.03
N ALA A 53 15.18 -17.46 -0.61
CA ALA A 53 14.09 -18.44 -0.70
C ALA A 53 13.05 -18.10 -1.78
N THR A 54 12.33 -19.11 -2.28
CA THR A 54 11.25 -18.96 -3.27
C THR A 54 10.16 -18.01 -2.74
N GLN A 55 9.83 -16.97 -3.50
CA GLN A 55 8.83 -15.92 -3.18
C GLN A 55 7.54 -16.48 -2.55
N ALA A 56 7.05 -17.63 -3.02
CA ALA A 56 5.83 -18.27 -2.54
C ALA A 56 5.94 -18.77 -1.08
N GLU A 57 7.09 -19.31 -0.68
CA GLU A 57 7.35 -19.81 0.67
C GLU A 57 7.48 -18.63 1.66
N ASN A 58 8.12 -17.55 1.23
CA ASN A 58 8.30 -16.33 2.03
C ASN A 58 6.96 -15.63 2.27
N LEU A 59 6.15 -15.50 1.22
CA LEU A 59 4.81 -14.94 1.31
C LEU A 59 3.92 -15.78 2.25
N ARG A 60 4.02 -17.11 2.19
CA ARG A 60 3.31 -18.00 3.12
C ARG A 60 3.79 -17.83 4.55
N LYS A 61 5.09 -17.71 4.81
CA LYS A 61 5.66 -17.49 6.15
C LYS A 61 5.27 -16.13 6.73
N LEU A 62 5.34 -15.06 5.92
CA LEU A 62 4.85 -13.73 6.27
C LEU A 62 3.36 -13.78 6.63
N LEU A 63 2.54 -14.40 5.80
CA LEU A 63 1.10 -14.54 6.06
C LEU A 63 0.80 -15.34 7.33
N VAL A 64 1.55 -16.40 7.63
CA VAL A 64 1.39 -17.18 8.86
C VAL A 64 1.84 -16.37 10.09
N ALA A 65 2.93 -15.61 10.00
CA ALA A 65 3.38 -14.74 11.08
C ALA A 65 2.35 -13.62 11.35
N MET A 66 1.75 -13.07 10.31
CA MET A 66 0.71 -12.03 10.36
C MET A 66 -0.68 -12.57 10.74
N SER A 67 -0.91 -13.87 10.58
CA SER A 67 -2.23 -14.50 10.83
C SER A 67 -2.71 -14.40 12.28
N ARG A 68 -1.81 -14.08 13.23
CA ARG A 68 -2.18 -13.91 14.64
C ARG A 68 -2.83 -12.57 14.92
N ASP A 69 -2.44 -11.51 14.21
CA ASP A 69 -3.07 -10.20 14.32
C ASP A 69 -2.93 -9.41 13.00
N VAL A 70 -4.06 -9.27 12.30
CA VAL A 70 -4.14 -8.56 11.02
C VAL A 70 -3.73 -7.08 11.12
N ARG A 71 -3.81 -6.49 12.32
CA ARG A 71 -3.46 -5.08 12.56
C ARG A 71 -1.97 -4.82 12.31
N VAL A 72 -1.12 -5.81 12.57
CA VAL A 72 0.32 -5.74 12.28
C VAL A 72 0.57 -5.58 10.78
N LEU A 73 -0.17 -6.32 9.94
CA LEU A 73 -0.09 -6.18 8.48
C LEU A 73 -0.61 -4.81 8.01
N LEU A 74 -1.68 -4.30 8.62
CA LEU A 74 -2.19 -2.96 8.28
C LEU A 74 -1.14 -1.86 8.53
N VAL A 75 -0.48 -1.90 9.70
CA VAL A 75 0.61 -0.95 10.01
C VAL A 75 1.76 -1.11 9.03
N LYS A 76 2.16 -2.35 8.69
CA LYS A 76 3.29 -2.56 7.76
C LYS A 76 2.98 -2.14 6.32
N LEU A 77 1.74 -2.32 5.86
CA LEU A 77 1.30 -1.80 4.57
C LEU A 77 1.28 -0.27 4.55
N ALA A 78 0.86 0.38 5.65
CA ALA A 78 0.87 1.82 5.78
C ALA A 78 2.30 2.39 5.78
N ASP A 79 3.21 1.79 6.55
CA ASP A 79 4.65 2.10 6.54
C ASP A 79 5.23 1.94 5.13
N ARG A 80 4.99 0.79 4.47
CA ARG A 80 5.49 0.55 3.11
C ARG A 80 4.95 1.59 2.12
N LEU A 81 3.67 1.94 2.20
CA LEU A 81 3.10 2.98 1.33
C LEU A 81 3.75 4.34 1.57
N HIS A 82 3.99 4.70 2.82
CA HIS A 82 4.74 5.92 3.15
C HIS A 82 6.16 5.89 2.55
N ASN A 83 6.88 4.79 2.69
CA ASN A 83 8.22 4.62 2.13
C ASN A 83 8.25 4.70 0.60
N MET A 84 7.20 4.22 -0.08
CA MET A 84 7.07 4.36 -1.52
C MET A 84 6.80 5.82 -1.92
N ARG A 85 5.95 6.54 -1.17
CA ARG A 85 5.68 7.97 -1.41
C ARG A 85 6.91 8.87 -1.22
N THR A 86 7.86 8.47 -0.36
CA THR A 86 9.08 9.24 -0.05
C THR A 86 10.33 8.69 -0.72
N LEU A 87 10.18 7.73 -1.63
CA LEU A 87 11.26 6.95 -2.24
C LEU A 87 12.31 7.80 -2.98
N GLU A 88 11.93 8.99 -3.43
CA GLU A 88 12.81 9.99 -4.04
C GLU A 88 13.95 10.50 -3.13
N HIS A 89 13.83 10.33 -1.81
CA HIS A 89 14.88 10.67 -0.84
C HIS A 89 15.85 9.50 -0.60
N VAL A 90 15.50 8.30 -1.06
CA VAL A 90 16.32 7.10 -0.91
C VAL A 90 17.39 7.07 -2.01
N ARG A 91 18.56 6.48 -1.74
CA ARG A 91 19.62 6.32 -2.74
C ARG A 91 19.17 5.47 -3.94
N PRO A 92 19.56 5.79 -5.19
CA PRO A 92 19.10 5.10 -6.39
C PRO A 92 19.26 3.57 -6.34
N ASP A 93 20.40 3.08 -5.81
CA ASP A 93 20.69 1.64 -5.68
C ASP A 93 19.68 0.90 -4.77
N LYS A 94 19.07 1.61 -3.82
CA LYS A 94 18.06 1.05 -2.93
C LYS A 94 16.64 1.19 -3.49
N ARG A 95 16.35 2.19 -4.34
CA ARG A 95 14.99 2.44 -4.86
C ARG A 95 14.45 1.26 -5.64
N THR A 96 15.21 0.76 -6.61
CA THR A 96 14.82 -0.38 -7.45
C THR A 96 14.50 -1.61 -6.60
N ARG A 97 15.31 -1.88 -5.56
CA ARG A 97 15.09 -3.00 -4.65
C ARG A 97 13.79 -2.83 -3.84
N ILE A 98 13.55 -1.65 -3.28
CA ILE A 98 12.33 -1.35 -2.52
C ILE A 98 11.09 -1.45 -3.41
N ALA A 99 11.17 -0.94 -4.65
CA ALA A 99 10.09 -1.04 -5.63
C ALA A 99 9.81 -2.49 -6.04
N GLN A 100 10.86 -3.29 -6.29
CA GLN A 100 10.72 -4.70 -6.63
C GLN A 100 10.07 -5.49 -5.48
N GLU A 101 10.55 -5.30 -4.26
CA GLU A 101 9.97 -5.90 -3.05
C GLU A 101 8.50 -5.51 -2.88
N THR A 102 8.17 -4.25 -3.18
CA THR A 102 6.80 -3.76 -3.13
C THR A 102 5.90 -4.48 -4.12
N MET A 103 6.36 -4.75 -5.35
CA MET A 103 5.58 -5.48 -6.36
C MET A 103 5.42 -6.95 -6.01
N ASP A 104 6.49 -7.55 -5.52
CA ASP A 104 6.53 -8.98 -5.30
C ASP A 104 5.76 -9.40 -4.03
N ILE A 105 5.71 -8.53 -3.03
CA ILE A 105 5.23 -8.86 -1.69
C ILE A 105 4.06 -7.96 -1.28
N TYR A 106 4.30 -6.65 -1.17
CA TYR A 106 3.39 -5.76 -0.46
C TYR A 106 2.12 -5.42 -1.25
N ALA A 107 2.21 -5.19 -2.56
CA ALA A 107 1.04 -4.96 -3.41
C ALA A 107 0.10 -6.19 -3.46
N PRO A 108 0.60 -7.42 -3.69
CA PRO A 108 -0.23 -8.63 -3.59
C PRO A 108 -0.87 -8.82 -2.20
N LEU A 109 -0.14 -8.49 -1.12
CA LEU A 109 -0.69 -8.55 0.24
C LEU A 109 -1.83 -7.56 0.43
N ALA A 110 -1.67 -6.30 0.00
CA ALA A 110 -2.73 -5.29 0.02
C ALA A 110 -3.95 -5.74 -0.79
N GLY A 111 -3.74 -6.37 -1.96
CA GLY A 111 -4.81 -6.94 -2.77
C GLY A 111 -5.60 -8.03 -2.04
N ARG A 112 -4.91 -8.96 -1.38
CA ARG A 112 -5.54 -10.04 -0.59
C ARG A 112 -6.29 -9.52 0.63
N MET A 113 -5.85 -8.40 1.20
CA MET A 113 -6.51 -7.68 2.28
C MET A 113 -7.76 -6.90 1.83
N GLY A 114 -8.05 -6.85 0.52
CA GLY A 114 -9.12 -6.03 -0.04
C GLY A 114 -8.78 -4.54 -0.09
N MET A 115 -7.52 -4.16 0.17
CA MET A 115 -7.05 -2.78 0.18
C MET A 115 -6.64 -2.32 -1.22
N GLN A 116 -7.59 -2.30 -2.17
CA GLN A 116 -7.30 -2.02 -3.57
C GLN A 116 -6.66 -0.64 -3.78
N ALA A 117 -7.11 0.40 -3.06
CA ALA A 117 -6.52 1.73 -3.18
C ALA A 117 -5.02 1.76 -2.79
N VAL A 118 -4.65 1.04 -1.72
CA VAL A 118 -3.24 0.93 -1.29
C VAL A 118 -2.45 0.09 -2.28
N ARG A 119 -3.01 -1.03 -2.74
CA ARG A 119 -2.38 -1.88 -3.76
C ARG A 119 -2.08 -1.07 -5.03
N ASP A 120 -3.09 -0.41 -5.58
CA ASP A 120 -3.00 0.36 -6.81
C ASP A 120 -1.90 1.43 -6.71
N GLU A 121 -1.82 2.12 -5.57
CA GLU A 121 -0.82 3.16 -5.35
C GLU A 121 0.59 2.59 -5.19
N LEU A 122 0.75 1.47 -4.46
CA LEU A 122 2.02 0.75 -4.38
C LEU A 122 2.48 0.31 -5.78
N GLU A 123 1.56 -0.27 -6.57
CA GLU A 123 1.75 -0.71 -7.96
C GLU A 123 2.23 0.41 -8.88
N ASP A 124 1.56 1.55 -8.88
CA ASP A 124 1.92 2.68 -9.73
C ASP A 124 3.30 3.26 -9.39
N ILE A 125 3.60 3.49 -8.11
CA ILE A 125 4.90 4.05 -7.70
C ILE A 125 6.03 3.07 -8.01
N ALA A 126 5.84 1.77 -7.75
CA ALA A 126 6.87 0.80 -8.08
C ALA A 126 7.06 0.68 -9.60
N PHE A 127 5.99 0.74 -10.38
CA PHE A 127 6.07 0.71 -11.84
C PHE A 127 6.86 1.89 -12.40
N GLU A 128 6.66 3.09 -11.88
CA GLU A 128 7.43 4.28 -12.24
C GLU A 128 8.94 4.07 -12.03
N VAL A 129 9.32 3.41 -10.93
CA VAL A 129 10.72 3.16 -10.58
C VAL A 129 11.33 2.01 -11.40
N LEU A 130 10.56 0.93 -11.60
CA LEU A 130 11.05 -0.28 -12.26
C LEU A 130 11.07 -0.14 -13.79
N ASN A 131 10.12 0.60 -14.36
CA ASN A 131 9.95 0.75 -15.81
C ASN A 131 9.61 2.21 -16.18
N PRO A 132 10.52 3.17 -15.96
CA PRO A 132 10.24 4.60 -16.13
C PRO A 132 9.84 4.98 -17.56
N ASP A 133 10.46 4.37 -18.58
CA ASP A 133 10.13 4.64 -19.98
C ASP A 133 8.72 4.18 -20.35
N ALA A 134 8.33 2.98 -19.90
CA ALA A 134 6.99 2.45 -20.13
C ALA A 134 5.93 3.27 -19.40
N ASN A 135 6.20 3.62 -18.14
CA ASN A 135 5.34 4.52 -17.36
C ASN A 135 5.12 5.84 -18.08
N ARG A 136 6.20 6.49 -18.54
CA ARG A 136 6.12 7.77 -19.27
C ARG A 136 5.26 7.65 -20.53
N ILE A 137 5.46 6.62 -21.34
CA ILE A 137 4.68 6.40 -22.59
C ILE A 137 3.19 6.22 -22.28
N ILE A 138 2.86 5.39 -21.27
CA ILE A 138 1.47 5.13 -20.91
C ILE A 138 0.81 6.39 -20.35
N THR A 139 1.50 7.11 -19.47
CA THR A 139 1.00 8.35 -18.85
C THR A 139 0.77 9.44 -19.90
N GLU A 140 1.70 9.64 -20.83
CA GLU A 140 1.54 10.57 -21.95
C GLU A 140 0.34 10.19 -22.83
N ARG A 141 0.15 8.88 -23.09
CA ARG A 141 -0.98 8.39 -23.90
C ARG A 141 -2.32 8.60 -23.19
N LEU A 142 -2.38 8.33 -21.89
CA LEU A 142 -3.56 8.56 -21.06
C LEU A 142 -3.92 10.05 -21.03
N ALA A 143 -2.96 10.92 -20.77
CA ALA A 143 -3.17 12.37 -20.76
C ALA A 143 -3.73 12.87 -22.10
N LYS A 144 -3.23 12.34 -23.22
CA LYS A 144 -3.76 12.66 -24.55
C LYS A 144 -5.21 12.20 -24.73
N LEU A 145 -5.52 10.95 -24.36
CA LEU A 145 -6.88 10.42 -24.44
C LEU A 145 -7.86 11.19 -23.56
N HIS A 146 -7.42 11.59 -22.36
CA HIS A 146 -8.21 12.42 -21.46
C HIS A 146 -8.50 13.80 -22.07
N ALA A 147 -7.49 14.46 -22.66
CA ALA A 147 -7.67 15.74 -23.35
C ALA A 147 -8.59 15.61 -24.59
N GLU A 148 -8.47 14.52 -25.36
CA GLU A 148 -9.33 14.23 -26.52
C GLU A 148 -10.79 13.92 -26.09
N SER A 149 -10.97 13.30 -24.92
CA SER A 149 -12.30 12.96 -24.38
C SER A 149 -13.08 14.20 -23.92
N GLY A 150 -12.39 15.30 -23.60
CA GLY A 150 -13.00 16.57 -23.20
C GLY A 150 -14.03 16.39 -22.07
N ASP A 151 -15.23 16.96 -22.25
CA ASP A 151 -16.33 16.83 -21.29
C ASP A 151 -17.24 15.61 -21.53
N LEU A 152 -16.87 14.68 -22.43
CA LEU A 152 -17.69 13.50 -22.72
C LEU A 152 -17.98 12.68 -21.47
N LEU A 153 -16.94 12.43 -20.65
CA LEU A 153 -17.07 11.61 -19.45
C LEU A 153 -18.01 12.26 -18.43
N LYS A 154 -17.87 13.57 -18.22
CA LYS A 154 -18.76 14.36 -17.36
C LYS A 154 -20.20 14.38 -17.88
N SER A 155 -20.38 14.44 -19.20
CA SER A 155 -21.72 14.41 -19.80
C SER A 155 -22.42 13.08 -19.56
N ILE A 156 -21.68 11.97 -19.64
CA ILE A 156 -22.18 10.62 -19.35
C ILE A 156 -22.51 10.48 -17.86
N GLU A 157 -21.62 10.93 -16.97
CA GLU A 157 -21.86 10.94 -15.52
C GLU A 157 -23.13 11.72 -15.18
N HIS A 158 -23.30 12.91 -15.76
CA HIS A 158 -24.47 13.75 -15.55
C HIS A 158 -25.76 13.11 -16.08
N GLU A 159 -25.74 12.58 -17.31
CA GLU A 159 -26.91 11.94 -17.91
C GLU A 159 -27.34 10.70 -17.12
N LEU A 160 -26.40 9.87 -16.68
CA LEU A 160 -26.67 8.71 -15.84
C LEU A 160 -27.22 9.12 -14.47
N SER A 161 -26.62 10.13 -13.84
CA SER A 161 -27.08 10.65 -12.54
C SER A 161 -28.51 11.16 -12.63
N GLN A 162 -28.86 11.90 -13.69
CA GLN A 162 -30.21 12.41 -13.90
C GLN A 162 -31.21 11.26 -14.11
N LYS A 163 -30.88 10.27 -14.95
CA LYS A 163 -31.75 9.11 -15.17
C LYS A 163 -32.00 8.31 -13.90
N LEU A 164 -30.99 8.16 -13.04
CA LEU A 164 -31.15 7.48 -11.75
C LEU A 164 -32.08 8.28 -10.82
N ALA A 165 -31.88 9.59 -10.74
CA ALA A 165 -32.73 10.48 -9.94
C ALA A 165 -34.19 10.48 -10.42
N ASP A 166 -34.43 10.53 -11.74
CA ASP A 166 -35.76 10.50 -12.35
C ASP A 166 -36.51 9.19 -12.05
N ASN A 167 -35.78 8.10 -11.79
CA ASN A 167 -36.33 6.81 -11.37
C ASN A 167 -36.39 6.64 -9.84
N GLY A 168 -36.13 7.70 -9.07
CA GLY A 168 -36.18 7.68 -7.61
C GLY A 168 -35.00 6.93 -6.95
N ILE A 169 -33.90 6.71 -7.68
CA ILE A 169 -32.72 6.01 -7.18
C ILE A 169 -31.68 7.04 -6.73
N SER A 170 -31.37 7.06 -5.44
CA SER A 170 -30.27 7.85 -4.89
C SER A 170 -28.95 7.10 -5.06
N ALA A 171 -28.08 7.59 -5.95
CA ALA A 171 -26.79 6.97 -6.26
C ALA A 171 -25.74 8.03 -6.64
N GLU A 172 -24.47 7.64 -6.54
CA GLU A 172 -23.32 8.44 -6.96
C GLU A 172 -22.71 7.81 -8.23
N VAL A 173 -22.49 8.61 -9.26
CA VAL A 173 -21.90 8.16 -10.53
C VAL A 173 -20.57 8.85 -10.71
N ASN A 174 -19.50 8.06 -10.76
CA ASN A 174 -18.13 8.55 -10.92
C ASN A 174 -17.43 7.80 -12.05
N GLY A 175 -16.73 8.54 -12.90
CA GLY A 175 -15.78 8.02 -13.87
C GLY A 175 -14.52 7.52 -13.19
N ARG A 176 -14.00 6.38 -13.65
CA ARG A 176 -12.75 5.81 -13.15
C ARG A 176 -11.72 5.75 -14.26
N GLU A 177 -10.65 6.53 -14.12
CA GLU A 177 -9.50 6.42 -15.01
C GLU A 177 -8.71 5.14 -14.69
N LYS A 178 -8.19 4.49 -15.73
CA LYS A 178 -7.28 3.37 -15.54
C LYS A 178 -5.90 3.89 -15.16
N ARG A 179 -5.28 3.25 -14.18
CA ARG A 179 -3.94 3.56 -13.71
C ARG A 179 -2.87 3.01 -14.65
N PRO A 180 -1.69 3.66 -14.78
CA PRO A 180 -0.63 3.23 -15.69
C PRO A 180 -0.23 1.76 -15.54
N TYR A 181 -0.03 1.27 -14.31
CA TYR A 181 0.36 -0.13 -14.10
C TYR A 181 -0.74 -1.11 -14.52
N SER A 182 -2.02 -0.75 -14.37
CA SER A 182 -3.15 -1.60 -14.79
C SER A 182 -3.31 -1.71 -16.32
N ILE A 183 -2.62 -0.86 -17.08
CA ILE A 183 -2.65 -0.85 -18.55
C ILE A 183 -1.46 -1.62 -19.14
N TRP A 184 -0.33 -1.61 -18.42
CA TRP A 184 0.89 -2.36 -18.74
C TRP A 184 0.64 -3.88 -18.70
#